data_AF-R7P797-F1
#
_entry.id   AF-R7P797-F1
#
_cell.length_a   1.000
_cell.length_b   1.000
_cell.length_c   1.000
_cell.angle_alpha   90.00
_cell.angle_beta   90.00
_cell.angle_gamma   90.00
#
_symmetry.space_group_name_H-M   'P 1'
#
loop_
_entity.id
_entity.type
_entity.pdbx_description
1 polymer ?
#
loop_
_entity_poly.entity_id
_entity_poly.type
_entity_poly.pdbx_seq_one_letter_code
_entity_poly.pdbx_strand_id
1 'polypeptide(L)'
;MTYLDLINIKYHKNKFLILVSLIILSLIIYTLNLSMFDTYETFAYYSKNSLVVKINIEIPDTINTLEYIKIGKKLHKATMTDALDVEFDQVNLISYQTTYFKIDGVYKENQVFKIKILYNKEKIYKKLKKLLLS
;
A
#
# COMPACT_ATOMS: atom_id res chain seq x y z
N MET A 1 -11.22 -32.64 -46.08
CA MET A 1 -11.67 -31.45 -45.34
C MET A 1 -12.42 -30.59 -46.33
N THR A 2 -13.75 -30.61 -46.26
CA THR A 2 -14.64 -30.12 -47.33
C THR A 2 -15.01 -28.67 -47.07
N TYR A 3 -15.28 -27.87 -48.10
CA TYR A 3 -15.69 -26.45 -47.94
C TYR A 3 -16.91 -26.26 -47.01
N LEU A 4 -17.80 -27.26 -46.98
CA LEU A 4 -18.94 -27.34 -46.07
C LEU A 4 -18.55 -27.48 -44.58
N ASP A 5 -17.41 -28.11 -44.27
CA ASP A 5 -16.91 -28.28 -42.90
C ASP A 5 -16.38 -26.95 -42.32
N LEU A 6 -15.88 -26.05 -43.17
CA LEU A 6 -15.44 -24.71 -42.80
C LEU A 6 -16.62 -23.76 -42.50
N ILE A 7 -17.76 -23.95 -43.15
CA ILE A 7 -18.98 -23.15 -42.95
C ILE A 7 -19.71 -23.57 -41.66
N ASN A 8 -19.58 -24.84 -41.25
CA ASN A 8 -20.28 -25.39 -40.09
C ASN A 8 -19.45 -25.35 -38.78
N ILE A 9 -18.42 -24.50 -38.72
CA ILE A 9 -17.75 -24.19 -37.44
C ILE A 9 -18.81 -23.61 -36.51
N LYS A 10 -19.13 -24.33 -35.42
CA LYS A 10 -20.15 -23.97 -34.42
C LYS A 10 -19.88 -22.57 -33.84
N TYR A 11 -20.38 -21.54 -34.52
CA TYR A 11 -20.23 -20.12 -34.20
C TYR A 11 -20.67 -19.77 -32.77
N HIS A 12 -21.54 -20.59 -32.18
CA HIS A 12 -22.04 -20.39 -30.82
C HIS A 12 -20.95 -20.49 -29.75
N LYS A 13 -19.96 -21.38 -29.94
CA LYS A 13 -18.85 -21.57 -28.98
C LYS A 13 -17.86 -20.38 -29.02
N ASN A 14 -17.68 -19.78 -30.19
CA ASN A 14 -16.80 -18.61 -30.37
C ASN A 14 -17.41 -17.34 -29.77
N LYS A 15 -18.73 -17.12 -29.89
CA LYS A 15 -19.41 -15.97 -29.25
C LYS A 15 -19.30 -16.01 -27.72
N PHE A 16 -19.42 -17.20 -27.13
CA PHE A 16 -19.25 -17.39 -25.68
C PHE A 16 -17.79 -17.09 -25.25
N LEU A 17 -16.80 -17.58 -25.99
CA LEU A 17 -15.38 -17.28 -25.72
C LEU A 17 -15.07 -15.78 -25.79
N ILE A 18 -15.64 -15.06 -26.77
CA ILE A 18 -15.48 -13.61 -26.89
C ILE A 18 -16.08 -12.88 -25.69
N LEU A 19 -17.28 -13.28 -25.25
CA LEU A 19 -17.91 -12.70 -24.06
C LEU A 19 -17.06 -12.90 -22.80
N VAL A 20 -16.58 -14.12 -22.58
CA VAL A 20 -15.72 -14.45 -21.43
C VAL A 20 -14.41 -13.66 -21.48
N SER A 21 -13.81 -13.52 -22.66
CA SER A 21 -12.59 -12.72 -22.86
C SER A 21 -12.82 -11.26 -22.51
N LEU A 22 -13.94 -10.66 -22.91
CA LEU A 22 -14.28 -9.26 -22.56
C LEU A 22 -14.45 -9.07 -21.05
N ILE A 23 -15.09 -10.02 -20.36
CA ILE A 23 -15.23 -9.98 -18.90
C ILE A 23 -13.86 -10.02 -18.23
N ILE A 24 -12.99 -10.94 -18.65
CA ILE A 24 -11.62 -11.05 -18.12
C ILE A 24 -10.84 -9.75 -18.37
N LEU A 25 -10.91 -9.20 -19.58
CA LEU A 25 -10.24 -7.95 -19.93
C LEU A 25 -10.72 -6.79 -19.04
N SER A 26 -12.03 -6.71 -18.79
CA SER A 26 -12.61 -5.68 -17.91
C SER A 26 -12.11 -5.81 -16.47
N LEU A 27 -11.99 -7.04 -15.95
CA LEU A 27 -11.44 -7.32 -14.62
C LEU A 27 -9.96 -6.93 -14.54
N ILE A 28 -9.17 -7.22 -15.58
CA ILE A 28 -7.76 -6.82 -15.65
C ILE A 28 -7.64 -5.29 -15.61
N ILE A 29 -8.39 -4.59 -16.45
CA ILE A 29 -8.38 -3.11 -16.47
C ILE A 29 -8.79 -2.55 -15.11
N TYR A 30 -9.82 -3.13 -14.49
CA TYR A 30 -10.29 -2.72 -13.17
C TYR A 30 -9.20 -2.89 -12.10
N THR A 31 -8.58 -4.07 -12.03
CA THR A 31 -7.51 -4.34 -11.04
C THR A 31 -6.31 -3.41 -11.25
N LEU A 32 -5.89 -3.15 -12.48
CA LEU A 32 -4.80 -2.23 -12.80
C LEU A 32 -5.07 -0.79 -12.33
N ASN A 33 -6.33 -0.37 -12.29
CA ASN A 33 -6.73 0.97 -11.86
C ASN A 33 -6.89 1.11 -10.33
N LEU A 34 -6.86 0.02 -9.57
CA LEU A 34 -6.90 0.07 -8.11
C LEU A 34 -5.66 0.77 -7.54
N SER A 35 -5.83 1.43 -6.40
CA SER A 35 -4.74 2.01 -5.62
C SER A 35 -4.21 1.00 -4.61
N MET A 36 -2.89 0.95 -4.48
CA MET A 36 -2.15 0.17 -3.51
C MET A 36 -1.28 1.10 -2.67
N PHE A 37 -1.01 0.69 -1.44
CA PHE A 37 -0.09 1.38 -0.54
C PHE A 37 1.14 0.51 -0.31
N ASP A 38 2.29 1.15 -0.14
CA ASP A 38 3.45 0.53 0.48
C ASP A 38 3.25 0.43 1.98
N THR A 39 3.87 -0.55 2.60
CA THR A 39 3.66 -0.85 4.02
C THR A 39 4.96 -0.97 4.77
N TYR A 40 5.08 -0.23 5.87
CA TYR A 40 6.19 -0.33 6.81
C TYR A 40 5.66 -0.77 8.17
N GLU A 41 6.16 -1.90 8.68
CA GLU A 41 5.77 -2.43 9.99
C GLU A 41 6.77 -2.00 11.06
N THR A 42 6.28 -1.45 12.16
CA THR A 42 7.13 -1.02 13.28
C THR A 42 6.33 -1.02 14.59
N PHE A 43 6.98 -0.66 15.68
CA PHE A 43 6.34 -0.43 16.98
C PHE A 43 6.15 1.06 17.22
N ALA A 44 5.07 1.37 17.92
CA ALA A 44 4.72 2.72 18.32
C ALA A 44 4.20 2.72 19.74
N TYR A 45 4.34 3.86 20.41
CA TYR A 45 3.68 4.08 21.71
C TYR A 45 2.85 5.35 21.67
N TYR A 46 1.79 5.39 22.45
CA TYR A 46 0.95 6.58 22.55
C TYR A 46 1.44 7.45 23.71
N SER A 47 1.77 8.71 23.43
CA SER A 47 2.10 9.67 24.48
C SER A 47 1.63 11.07 24.14
N LYS A 48 1.15 11.79 25.15
CA LYS A 48 0.71 13.21 25.04
C LYS A 48 -0.22 13.43 23.86
N ASN A 49 -1.20 12.54 23.69
CA ASN A 49 -2.21 12.60 22.63
C ASN A 49 -1.68 12.40 21.19
N SER A 50 -0.47 11.86 21.05
CA SER A 50 0.19 11.57 19.78
C SER A 50 0.75 10.14 19.78
N LEU A 51 0.80 9.54 18.60
CA LEU A 51 1.46 8.26 18.37
C LEU A 51 2.93 8.54 18.04
N VAL A 52 3.83 8.07 18.90
CA VAL A 52 5.28 8.23 18.73
C VAL A 52 5.85 6.99 18.06
N VAL A 53 6.59 7.21 16.97
CA VAL A 53 7.13 6.14 16.13
C VAL A 53 8.59 6.42 15.82
N LYS A 54 9.44 5.42 15.95
CA LYS A 54 10.79 5.45 15.40
C LYS A 54 10.76 4.91 13.97
N ILE A 55 11.09 5.76 13.01
CA ILE A 55 11.08 5.42 11.58
C ILE A 55 12.52 5.45 11.06
N ASN A 56 12.93 4.40 10.35
CA ASN A 56 14.19 4.39 9.61
C ASN A 56 14.10 5.35 8.41
N ILE A 57 15.05 6.28 8.31
CA ILE A 57 15.03 7.39 7.33
C ILE A 57 15.57 6.96 5.96
N GLU A 58 16.08 5.73 5.82
CA GLU A 58 16.44 5.15 4.52
C GLU A 58 15.30 5.22 3.49
N ILE A 59 14.05 5.28 3.96
CA ILE A 59 12.86 5.42 3.13
C ILE A 59 12.07 6.67 3.56
N PRO A 60 12.47 7.88 3.13
CA PRO A 60 11.85 9.13 3.56
C PRO A 60 10.38 9.24 3.15
N ASP A 61 10.00 8.52 2.09
CA ASP A 61 8.62 8.45 1.59
C ASP A 61 7.64 7.92 2.64
N THR A 62 8.12 7.12 3.61
CA THR A 62 7.32 6.57 4.71
C THR A 62 6.64 7.67 5.54
N ILE A 63 7.30 8.83 5.65
CA ILE A 63 6.79 10.00 6.37
C ILE A 63 6.03 10.92 5.41
N ASN A 64 6.65 11.26 4.28
CA ASN A 64 6.15 12.30 3.36
C ASN A 64 4.84 11.92 2.67
N THR A 65 4.62 10.62 2.42
CA THR A 65 3.46 10.12 1.66
C THR A 65 2.52 9.27 2.51
N LEU A 66 2.64 9.39 3.83
CA LEU A 66 1.81 8.68 4.79
C LEU A 66 0.35 9.13 4.69
N GLU A 67 -0.57 8.17 4.59
CA GLU A 67 -2.01 8.46 4.67
C GLU A 67 -2.67 7.81 5.88
N TYR A 68 -2.28 6.56 6.20
CA TYR A 68 -2.93 5.78 7.24
C TYR A 68 -1.93 5.03 8.11
N ILE A 69 -2.31 4.84 9.38
CA ILE A 69 -1.64 3.93 10.30
C ILE A 69 -2.65 2.88 10.73
N LYS A 70 -2.29 1.61 10.53
CA LYS A 70 -3.08 0.48 10.98
C LYS A 70 -2.60 0.04 12.36
N ILE A 71 -3.51 0.02 13.33
CA ILE A 71 -3.29 -0.47 14.70
C ILE A 71 -4.21 -1.67 14.91
N GLY A 72 -3.64 -2.87 15.01
CA GLY A 72 -4.41 -4.12 15.05
C GLY A 72 -5.30 -4.29 13.80
N LYS A 73 -6.62 -4.26 13.98
CA LYS A 73 -7.61 -4.38 12.88
C LYS A 73 -8.12 -3.04 12.36
N LYS A 74 -7.83 -1.92 13.04
CA LYS A 74 -8.37 -0.60 12.69
C LYS A 74 -7.37 0.21 11.86
N LEU A 75 -7.89 0.94 10.89
CA LEU A 75 -7.16 1.92 10.11
C LEU A 75 -7.46 3.30 10.67
N HIS A 76 -6.40 4.07 10.91
CA HIS A 76 -6.47 5.42 11.43
C HIS A 76 -5.90 6.39 10.40
N LYS A 77 -6.61 7.48 10.14
CA LYS A 77 -6.03 8.57 9.37
C LYS A 77 -4.98 9.25 10.23
N ALA A 78 -3.79 9.42 9.67
CA ALA A 78 -2.65 9.88 10.43
C ALA A 78 -2.00 11.07 9.74
N THR A 79 -1.58 12.05 10.55
CA THR A 79 -0.87 13.23 10.07
C THR A 79 0.36 13.43 10.94
N MET A 80 1.52 13.64 10.33
CA MET A 80 2.72 14.01 11.09
C MET A 80 2.50 15.39 11.70
N THR A 81 2.73 15.51 12.99
CA THR A 81 2.66 16.78 13.71
C THR A 81 4.04 17.33 14.02
N ASP A 82 5.00 16.45 14.30
CA ASP A 82 6.34 16.85 14.70
C ASP A 82 7.32 15.70 14.42
N ALA A 83 8.61 16.03 14.33
CA ALA A 83 9.69 15.07 14.20
C ALA A 83 10.94 15.62 14.89
N LEU A 84 11.61 14.77 15.67
CA LEU A 84 12.90 15.09 16.26
C LEU A 84 14.00 15.05 15.21
N ASP A 85 15.20 15.50 15.60
CA ASP A 85 16.40 15.36 14.79
C ASP A 85 16.69 13.89 14.47
N VAL A 86 17.42 13.70 13.37
CA VAL A 86 17.86 12.39 12.93
C VAL A 86 18.92 11.85 13.89
N GLU A 87 18.66 10.67 14.44
CA GLU A 87 19.57 9.94 15.31
C GLU A 87 20.25 8.82 14.51
N PHE A 88 21.55 8.64 14.69
CA PHE A 88 22.31 7.58 14.04
C PHE A 88 22.65 6.48 15.05
N ASP A 89 22.11 5.28 14.83
CA ASP A 89 22.49 4.09 15.58
C ASP A 89 23.82 3.55 15.05
N GLN A 90 24.91 3.80 15.77
CA GLN A 90 26.25 3.32 15.38
C GLN A 90 26.38 1.79 15.44
N VAL A 91 25.57 1.11 16.25
CA VAL A 91 25.64 -0.35 16.43
C VAL A 91 24.98 -1.05 15.25
N ASN A 92 23.80 -0.57 14.86
CA ASN A 92 23.03 -1.16 13.77
C ASN A 92 23.31 -0.49 12.40
N LEU A 93 24.07 0.62 12.39
CA LEU A 93 24.38 1.45 11.22
C LEU A 93 23.11 2.00 10.53
N ILE A 94 22.08 2.34 11.31
CA ILE A 94 20.77 2.80 10.81
C ILE A 94 20.50 4.22 11.32
N SER A 95 20.06 5.10 10.43
CA SER A 95 19.55 6.42 10.78
C SER A 95 18.04 6.32 11.06
N TYR A 96 17.60 6.80 12.22
CA TYR A 96 16.19 6.83 12.58
C TYR A 96 15.75 8.22 13.01
N GLN A 97 14.48 8.51 12.77
CA GLN A 97 13.83 9.72 13.22
C GLN A 97 12.65 9.36 14.13
N THR A 98 12.61 9.97 15.30
CA THR A 98 11.44 9.88 16.17
C THR A 98 10.40 10.86 15.66
N THR A 99 9.25 10.34 15.26
CA THR A 99 8.17 11.09 14.62
C THR A 99 6.89 10.98 15.43
N TYR A 100 6.14 12.07 15.47
CA TYR A 100 4.88 12.18 16.19
C TYR A 100 3.74 12.27 15.18
N PHE A 101 2.79 11.35 15.30
CA PHE A 101 1.58 11.32 14.47
C PHE A 101 0.34 11.61 15.30
N LYS A 102 -0.49 12.52 14.80
CA LYS A 102 -1.86 12.65 15.26
C LYS A 102 -2.73 11.63 14.54
N ILE A 103 -3.47 10.83 15.31
CA ILE A 103 -4.39 9.81 14.80
C ILE A 103 -5.81 10.06 15.31
N ASP A 104 -6.80 9.62 14.56
CA ASP A 104 -8.20 9.60 14.97
C ASP A 104 -8.44 8.45 15.97
N GLY A 105 -8.41 8.77 17.26
CA GLY A 105 -8.70 7.83 18.33
C GLY A 105 -8.02 8.21 19.64
N VAL A 106 -8.53 7.66 20.75
CA VAL A 106 -7.93 7.84 22.08
C VAL A 106 -7.38 6.48 22.53
N TYR A 107 -6.09 6.47 22.84
CA TYR A 107 -5.37 5.30 23.34
C TYR A 107 -4.84 5.58 24.75
N LYS A 108 -4.50 4.52 25.51
CA LYS A 108 -3.92 4.71 26.84
C LYS A 108 -2.50 5.23 26.72
N GLU A 109 -2.13 6.16 27.60
CA GLU A 109 -0.78 6.70 27.71
C GLU A 109 0.24 5.55 27.92
N ASN A 110 1.39 5.64 27.26
CA ASN A 110 2.49 4.67 27.26
C ASN A 110 2.11 3.27 26.75
N GLN A 111 0.94 3.11 26.14
CA GLN A 111 0.58 1.84 25.53
C GLN A 111 1.39 1.62 24.26
N VAL A 112 2.03 0.46 24.16
CA VAL A 112 2.85 0.05 23.00
C VAL A 112 2.02 -0.82 22.06
N PHE A 113 2.14 -0.56 20.77
CA PHE A 113 1.42 -1.26 19.70
C PHE A 113 2.36 -1.65 18.58
N LYS A 114 2.11 -2.80 17.96
CA LYS A 114 2.59 -3.08 16.62
C LYS A 114 1.71 -2.33 15.62
N ILE A 115 2.33 -1.53 14.76
CA ILE A 115 1.64 -0.73 13.76
C ILE A 115 2.10 -1.08 12.35
N LYS A 116 1.26 -0.77 11.37
CA LYS A 116 1.62 -0.77 9.96
C LYS A 116 1.32 0.60 9.38
N ILE A 117 2.35 1.29 8.91
CA ILE A 117 2.25 2.56 8.20
C ILE A 117 1.92 2.25 6.74
N LEU A 118 0.87 2.86 6.22
CA LEU A 118 0.48 2.80 4.82
C LEU A 118 0.84 4.13 4.17
N TYR A 119 1.80 4.08 3.25
CA TYR A 119 2.36 5.24 2.58
C TYR A 119 2.42 5.01 1.06
N ASN A 120 2.78 6.05 0.31
CA ASN A 120 2.98 6.03 -1.14
C ASN A 120 1.81 5.39 -1.90
N LYS A 121 0.63 6.02 -1.80
CA LYS A 121 -0.55 5.58 -2.53
C LYS A 121 -0.33 5.68 -4.04
N GLU A 122 -0.27 4.54 -4.70
CA GLU A 122 -0.02 4.48 -6.14
C GLU A 122 -0.96 3.49 -6.82
N LYS A 123 -1.31 3.76 -8.09
CA LYS A 123 -2.10 2.82 -8.89
C LYS A 123 -1.25 1.61 -9.29
N ILE A 124 -1.85 0.42 -9.29
CA ILE A 124 -1.13 -0.83 -9.59
C ILE A 124 -0.39 -0.76 -10.94
N TYR A 125 -1.01 -0.21 -11.98
CA TYR A 125 -0.35 -0.09 -13.28
C TYR A 125 0.93 0.77 -13.24
N LYS A 126 0.97 1.83 -12.42
CA LYS A 126 2.15 2.70 -12.31
C LYS A 126 3.29 1.97 -11.62
N LYS A 127 2.97 1.22 -10.56
CA LYS A 127 3.94 0.40 -9.84
C LYS A 127 4.53 -0.70 -10.72
N LEU A 128 3.68 -1.39 -11.49
CA LEU A 128 4.13 -2.38 -12.48
C LEU A 128 5.01 -1.74 -13.56
N LYS A 129 4.63 -0.56 -14.06
CA LYS A 129 5.45 0.18 -15.03
C LYS A 129 6.83 0.51 -14.47
N LYS A 130 6.94 0.93 -13.21
CA LYS A 130 8.23 1.20 -12.55
C LYS A 130 9.09 -0.07 -12.46
N LEU A 131 8.50 -1.21 -12.08
CA LEU A 131 9.22 -2.48 -12.00
C LEU A 131 9.73 -2.99 -13.36
N LEU A 132 9.00 -2.72 -14.44
CA LEU A 132 9.40 -3.13 -15.79
C LEU A 132 10.45 -2.21 -16.43
N LEU A 133 10.56 -0.96 -15.96
CA LEU A 133 11.48 0.06 -16.49
C LEU A 133 12.68 0.32 -15.57
N SER A 134 12.71 -0.35 -14.40
CA SER A 134 13.83 -0.35 -13.44
C SER A 134 14.81 -1.47 -13.78
#